data_AF-A0A016SGL5-F1
#
_entry.id   AF-A0A016SGL5-F1
#
_cell.length_a   1.000
_cell.length_b   1.000
_cell.length_c   1.000
_cell.angle_alpha   90.00
_cell.angle_beta   90.00
_cell.angle_gamma   90.00
#
_symmetry.space_group_name_H-M   'P 1'
#
loop_
_entity.id
_entity.type
_entity.pdbx_description
1 polymer ?
#
loop_
_entity_poly.entity_id
_entity_poly.type
_entity_poly.pdbx_seq_one_letter_code
_entity_poly.pdbx_strand_id
1 'polypeptide(L)'
;MLFVTNLVSKNVPLCDQIGNTADYLNRADVRKALHIPTSLPKWTDCSNTVEDSYHTTYYDMQSVIEQVSVAGVKILIYNGDVDTVCSHVMNRQFLTKLNRTIIVWLAEHLCLYE
;
A
#
# COMPACT_ATOMS: atom_id res chain seq x y z
N MET A 1 29.71 14.05 6.97
CA MET A 1 28.91 13.72 8.16
C MET A 1 28.37 15.04 8.70
N LEU A 2 27.22 15.48 8.19
CA LEU A 2 26.56 16.68 8.70
C LEU A 2 25.59 16.24 9.79
N PHE A 3 25.86 16.68 11.01
CA PHE A 3 24.95 16.54 12.14
C PHE A 3 23.78 17.52 11.94
N VAL A 4 22.58 17.00 11.72
CA VAL A 4 21.35 17.77 11.92
C VAL A 4 21.08 17.76 13.42
N THR A 5 21.44 18.83 14.10
CA THR A 5 21.19 19.03 15.53
C THR A 5 19.72 19.31 15.78
N ASN A 6 19.12 18.49 16.67
CA ASN A 6 17.95 18.79 17.48
C ASN A 6 16.78 19.50 16.78
N LEU A 7 16.04 18.76 15.95
CA LEU A 7 14.61 18.99 15.88
C LEU A 7 13.99 18.26 17.07
N VAL A 8 13.55 19.03 18.07
CA VAL A 8 12.58 18.55 19.05
C VAL A 8 11.43 17.95 18.24
N SER A 9 11.30 16.63 18.28
CA SER A 9 10.16 15.92 17.71
C SER A 9 8.94 16.43 18.47
N LYS A 10 8.25 17.43 17.91
CA LYS A 10 6.82 17.56 18.17
C LYS A 10 6.26 16.19 17.80
N ASN A 11 5.67 15.50 18.78
CA ASN A 11 4.81 14.35 18.54
C ASN A 11 3.63 14.80 17.67
N VAL A 12 3.90 15.03 16.39
CA VAL A 12 2.90 14.99 15.35
C VAL A 12 2.53 13.51 15.31
N PRO A 13 1.26 13.14 15.65
CA PRO A 13 0.83 11.79 15.41
C PRO A 13 1.20 11.46 13.98
N LEU A 14 1.80 10.29 13.76
CA LEU A 14 1.81 9.76 12.41
C LEU A 14 0.36 9.91 11.90
N CYS A 15 0.16 10.49 10.72
CA CYS A 15 -1.17 10.59 10.14
C CYS A 15 -1.65 9.18 9.69
N ASP A 16 -1.31 8.14 10.46
CA ASP A 16 -1.69 6.76 10.28
C ASP A 16 -2.92 6.51 11.16
N GLN A 17 -4.08 6.32 10.52
CA GLN A 17 -5.35 6.12 11.23
C GLN A 17 -5.48 4.68 11.81
N ILE A 18 -4.35 4.06 12.17
CA ILE A 18 -4.25 2.65 12.57
C ILE A 18 -5.04 2.41 13.86
N GLY A 19 -4.80 3.23 14.90
CA GLY A 19 -5.47 3.08 16.20
C GLY A 19 -6.99 3.20 16.11
N ASN A 20 -7.49 4.19 15.37
CA ASN A 20 -8.92 4.47 15.26
C ASN A 20 -9.70 3.31 14.59
N THR A 21 -9.10 2.67 13.59
CA THR A 21 -9.71 1.53 12.90
C THR A 21 -9.80 0.32 13.81
N ALA A 22 -8.73 0.00 14.53
CA ALA A 22 -8.71 -1.10 15.50
C ALA A 22 -9.72 -0.89 16.62
N ASP A 23 -9.86 0.33 17.13
CA ASP A 23 -10.83 0.66 18.19
C ASP A 23 -12.27 0.45 17.71
N TYR A 24 -12.60 0.90 16.49
CA TYR A 24 -13.94 0.74 15.94
C TYR A 24 -14.29 -0.73 15.66
N LEU A 25 -13.39 -1.45 14.97
CA LEU A 25 -13.65 -2.84 14.54
C LEU A 25 -13.66 -3.84 15.71
N ASN A 26 -13.10 -3.49 16.86
CA ASN A 26 -13.14 -4.33 18.07
C ASN A 26 -14.31 -4.05 19.00
N ARG A 27 -15.17 -3.07 18.70
CA ARG A 27 -16.39 -2.80 19.48
C ARG A 27 -17.36 -3.98 19.38
N ALA A 28 -17.96 -4.37 20.51
CA ALA A 28 -18.75 -5.60 20.59
C ALA A 28 -20.02 -5.57 19.69
N ASP A 29 -20.67 -4.41 19.59
CA ASP A 29 -21.80 -4.17 18.70
C ASP A 29 -21.38 -4.17 17.22
N VAL A 30 -20.22 -3.62 16.87
CA VAL A 30 -19.67 -3.65 15.49
C VAL A 30 -19.35 -5.09 15.09
N ARG A 31 -18.65 -5.83 15.95
CA ARG A 31 -18.37 -7.26 15.73
C ARG A 31 -19.65 -8.07 15.58
N LYS A 32 -20.67 -7.80 16.40
CA LYS A 32 -21.99 -8.44 16.29
C LYS A 32 -22.68 -8.10 14.96
N ALA A 33 -22.64 -6.83 14.55
CA ALA A 33 -23.26 -6.36 13.30
C ALA A 33 -22.58 -6.95 12.05
N LEU A 34 -21.26 -7.18 12.11
CA LEU A 34 -20.48 -7.84 11.06
C LEU A 34 -20.48 -9.38 11.19
N HIS A 35 -21.28 -9.93 12.11
CA HIS A 35 -21.40 -11.37 12.37
C HIS A 35 -20.07 -12.08 12.72
N ILE A 36 -19.17 -11.39 13.43
CA ILE A 36 -17.90 -11.96 13.89
C ILE A 36 -18.15 -12.81 15.15
N PRO A 37 -17.80 -14.11 15.16
CA PRO A 37 -17.90 -14.96 16.35
C PRO A 37 -17.12 -14.38 17.54
N THR A 38 -17.68 -14.54 18.75
CA THR A 38 -17.05 -14.08 19.99
C THR A 38 -15.81 -14.88 20.38
N SER A 39 -15.63 -16.07 19.80
CA SER A 39 -14.46 -16.93 20.01
C SER A 39 -13.20 -16.48 19.25
N LEU A 40 -13.35 -15.61 18.24
CA LEU A 40 -12.22 -15.13 17.45
C LEU A 40 -11.46 -14.01 18.18
N PRO A 41 -10.14 -13.89 17.95
CA PRO A 41 -9.33 -12.85 18.59
C PRO A 41 -9.77 -11.44 18.19
N LYS A 42 -9.17 -10.45 18.86
CA LYS A 42 -9.29 -9.05 18.46
C LYS A 42 -8.77 -8.87 17.04
N TRP A 43 -9.41 -7.98 16.31
CA TRP A 43 -8.98 -7.56 14.99
C TRP A 43 -7.73 -6.68 15.10
N THR A 44 -6.79 -6.86 14.17
CA THR A 44 -5.59 -6.04 13.96
C THR A 44 -5.41 -5.83 12.45
N ASP A 45 -4.76 -4.73 12.05
CA ASP A 45 -4.50 -4.42 10.62
C ASP A 45 -3.63 -5.49 9.95
N CYS A 46 -2.56 -5.91 10.62
CA CYS A 46 -1.59 -6.87 10.11
C CYS A 46 -1.42 -8.05 11.07
N SER A 47 -1.01 -9.20 10.55
CA SER A 47 -0.68 -10.41 11.31
C SER A 47 0.79 -10.76 11.13
N ASN A 48 1.61 -10.50 12.16
CA ASN A 48 3.03 -10.84 12.13
C ASN A 48 3.25 -12.35 11.94
N THR A 49 2.36 -13.20 12.47
CA THR A 49 2.45 -14.65 12.27
C THR A 49 2.33 -15.03 10.79
N VAL A 50 1.44 -14.36 10.04
CA VAL A 50 1.31 -14.58 8.60
C VAL A 50 2.52 -14.02 7.86
N GLU A 51 3.00 -12.83 8.22
CA GLU A 51 4.20 -12.22 7.64
C GLU A 51 5.44 -13.10 7.81
N ASP A 52 5.72 -13.54 9.04
CA ASP A 52 6.89 -14.34 9.40
C ASP A 52 6.88 -15.73 8.74
N SER A 53 5.71 -16.24 8.36
CA SER A 53 5.54 -17.54 7.71
C SER A 53 5.43 -17.45 6.18
N TYR A 54 5.45 -16.24 5.61
CA TYR A 54 5.29 -16.06 4.17
C TYR A 54 6.58 -16.40 3.41
N HIS A 55 6.43 -17.13 2.30
CA HIS A 55 7.53 -17.47 1.40
C HIS A 55 7.34 -16.80 0.04
N THR A 56 8.25 -15.89 -0.34
CA THR A 56 8.21 -15.19 -1.63
C THR A 56 8.41 -16.17 -2.79
N THR A 57 7.40 -16.29 -3.65
CA THR A 57 7.44 -17.17 -4.84
C THR A 57 7.84 -16.43 -6.11
N TYR A 58 7.58 -15.12 -6.18
CA TYR A 58 7.89 -14.27 -7.34
C TYR A 58 8.62 -13.02 -6.87
N TYR A 59 9.82 -12.80 -7.40
CA TYR A 59 10.60 -11.59 -7.16
C TYR A 59 10.38 -10.52 -8.23
N ASP A 60 9.71 -10.89 -9.32
CA ASP A 60 9.37 -10.00 -10.42
C ASP A 60 8.03 -10.45 -11.03
N MET A 61 7.24 -9.47 -11.48
CA MET A 61 5.88 -9.68 -12.01
C MET A 61 5.77 -9.44 -13.52
N GLN A 62 6.88 -9.20 -14.24
CA GLN A 62 6.88 -8.89 -15.67
C GLN A 62 6.15 -9.96 -16.47
N SER A 63 6.50 -11.24 -16.26
CA SER A 63 5.93 -12.35 -17.02
C SER A 63 4.41 -12.48 -16.83
N VAL A 64 3.93 -12.26 -15.60
CA VAL A 64 2.50 -12.30 -15.26
C VAL A 64 1.76 -11.14 -15.92
N ILE A 65 2.29 -9.92 -15.81
CA ILE A 65 1.72 -8.73 -16.44
C ILE A 65 1.68 -8.88 -17.96
N GLU A 66 2.70 -9.47 -18.58
CA GLU A 66 2.71 -9.74 -20.01
C GLU A 66 1.65 -10.77 -20.42
N GLN A 67 1.46 -11.83 -19.65
CA GLN A 67 0.41 -12.84 -19.90
C GLN A 67 -0.99 -12.22 -19.80
N VAL A 68 -1.25 -11.43 -18.75
CA VAL A 68 -2.53 -10.73 -18.55
C VAL A 68 -2.78 -9.74 -19.69
N SER A 69 -1.74 -9.05 -20.15
CA SER A 69 -1.81 -8.15 -21.29
C SER A 69 -2.12 -8.87 -22.61
N VAL A 70 -1.49 -10.04 -22.87
CA VAL A 70 -1.78 -10.85 -24.08
C VAL A 70 -3.23 -11.35 -24.08
N ALA A 71 -3.79 -11.63 -22.90
CA ALA A 71 -5.20 -11.99 -22.76
C ALA A 71 -6.18 -10.82 -23.03
N GLY A 72 -5.69 -9.62 -23.35
CA GLY A 72 -6.51 -8.46 -23.69
C GLY A 72 -7.09 -7.73 -22.48
N VAL A 73 -6.61 -8.01 -21.27
CA VAL A 73 -7.04 -7.33 -20.05
C VAL A 73 -6.43 -5.93 -19.98
N LYS A 74 -7.24 -4.93 -19.67
CA LYS A 74 -6.78 -3.55 -19.44
C LYS A 74 -6.13 -3.47 -18.06
N ILE A 75 -4.88 -3.00 -18.00
CA ILE A 75 -4.08 -2.92 -16.78
C ILE A 75 -3.88 -1.44 -16.42
N LEU A 76 -4.16 -1.09 -15.16
CA LEU A 76 -3.82 0.20 -14.57
C LEU A 76 -2.81 -0.03 -13.44
N ILE A 77 -1.66 0.63 -13.53
CA ILE A 77 -0.66 0.71 -12.45
C ILE A 77 -0.66 2.15 -11.95
N TYR A 78 -0.98 2.34 -10.67
CA TYR A 78 -1.06 3.65 -10.03
C TYR A 78 -0.08 3.70 -8.85
N ASN A 79 0.57 4.85 -8.66
CA ASN A 79 1.50 5.09 -7.56
C ASN A 79 1.33 6.51 -7.02
N GLY A 80 1.38 6.65 -5.70
CA GLY A 80 1.61 7.95 -5.07
C GLY A 80 3.04 8.40 -5.32
N ASP A 81 3.24 9.66 -5.69
CA ASP A 81 4.57 10.22 -5.97
C ASP A 81 5.42 10.43 -4.71
N VAL A 82 4.78 10.61 -3.56
CA VAL A 82 5.40 10.76 -2.23
C VAL A 82 5.55 9.45 -1.43
N ASP A 83 5.06 8.32 -1.94
CA ASP A 83 5.30 7.02 -1.28
C ASP A 83 6.78 6.63 -1.40
N THR A 84 7.42 6.42 -0.26
CA THR A 84 8.83 6.05 -0.16
C THR A 84 9.06 4.54 -0.08
N VAL A 85 8.05 3.74 0.24
CA VAL A 85 8.17 2.27 0.36
C VAL A 85 8.06 1.62 -1.02
N CYS A 86 7.04 1.97 -1.79
CA CYS A 86 6.78 1.43 -3.14
C CYS A 86 6.76 2.56 -4.18
N SER A 87 7.88 3.27 -4.29
CA SER A 87 7.95 4.55 -5.01
C SER A 87 7.50 4.50 -6.47
N HIS A 88 7.01 5.65 -6.94
CA HIS A 88 6.68 5.87 -8.34
C HIS A 88 7.90 5.68 -9.27
N VAL A 89 9.11 5.99 -8.80
CA VAL A 89 10.36 5.80 -9.58
C VAL A 89 10.63 4.32 -9.83
N MET A 90 10.48 3.48 -8.79
CA MET A 90 10.63 2.02 -8.92
C MET A 90 9.64 1.45 -9.92
N ASN A 91 8.37 1.87 -9.83
CA ASN A 91 7.34 1.42 -10.77
C ASN A 91 7.58 1.93 -12.19
N ARG A 92 8.04 3.17 -12.37
CA ARG A 92 8.44 3.66 -13.68
C ARG A 92 9.56 2.82 -14.30
N GLN A 93 10.57 2.43 -13.52
CA GLN A 93 11.63 1.53 -13.99
C GLN A 93 11.09 0.15 -14.36
N PHE A 94 10.22 -0.45 -13.55
CA PHE A 94 9.56 -1.71 -13.87
C PHE A 94 8.79 -1.63 -15.20
N LEU A 95 7.97 -0.59 -15.36
CA LEU A 95 7.20 -0.31 -16.56
C LEU A 95 8.07 -0.21 -17.82
N THR A 96 9.23 0.46 -17.75
CA THR A 96 10.14 0.56 -18.92
C THR A 96 10.70 -0.79 -19.40
N LYS A 97 10.67 -1.83 -18.56
CA LYS A 97 11.11 -3.17 -18.94
C LYS A 97 10.02 -3.95 -19.68
N LEU A 98 8.75 -3.54 -19.57
CA LEU A 98 7.65 -4.21 -20.25
C LEU A 98 7.71 -3.93 -21.76
N ASN A 99 7.61 -4.96 -22.58
CA ASN A 99 7.55 -4.80 -24.03
C ASN A 99 6.12 -4.44 -24.50
N ARG A 100 5.58 -3.32 -24.00
CA ARG A 100 4.20 -2.87 -24.24
C ARG A 100 4.11 -1.36 -24.42
N THR A 101 3.09 -0.90 -25.14
CA THR A 101 2.75 0.53 -25.19
C THR A 101 2.12 0.95 -23.86
N ILE A 102 2.73 1.93 -23.21
CA ILE A 102 2.29 2.46 -21.92
C ILE A 102 1.64 3.81 -22.15
N ILE A 103 0.38 3.94 -21.73
CA ILE A 103 -0.33 5.21 -21.74
C ILE A 103 -0.10 5.85 -20.38
N VAL A 104 0.74 6.89 -20.34
CA VAL A 104 1.04 7.61 -19.10
C VAL A 104 0.03 8.72 -18.90
N TRP A 105 -0.64 8.70 -17.75
CA TRP A 105 -1.48 9.80 -17.28
C TRP A 105 -0.71 10.56 -16.20
N LEU A 106 -0.02 11.63 -16.57
CA LEU A 106 0.54 12.57 -15.61
C LEU A 106 -0.60 13.44 -15.07
N ALA A 107 -1.15 13.05 -13.92
CA ALA A 107 -2.07 13.89 -13.15
C ALA A 107 -1.27 14.94 -12.35
N GLU A 108 -0.41 15.71 -13.02
CA GLU A 108 0.43 16.74 -12.37
C GLU A 108 -0.36 17.96 -11.86
N HIS A 109 -1.71 17.93 -11.89
CA HIS A 109 -2.54 19.13 -11.67
C HIS A 109 -3.67 18.97 -10.63
N LEU A 110 -3.72 17.90 -9.85
CA LEU A 110 -4.85 17.67 -8.92
C LEU A 110 -4.55 17.95 -7.44
N CYS A 111 -3.39 18.53 -7.11
CA CYS A 111 -3.02 18.80 -5.72
C CYS A 111 -2.49 20.22 -5.47
N LEU A 112 -3.09 21.27 -6.04
CA LEU A 112 -2.82 22.68 -5.67
C LEU A 112 -4.01 23.64 -5.90
N TYR A 113 -5.25 23.22 -5.62
CA TYR A 113 -6.36 24.17 -5.44
C TYR A 113 -7.27 23.71 -4.30
N GLU A 114 -6.82 23.96 -3.06
CA GLU A 114 -7.67 24.46 -1.97
C GLU A 114 -7.03 25.74 -1.42
#